data_AF-A0A8I2YW89-F1
#
_entry.id   AF-A0A8I2YW89-F1
#
_cell.length_a   1.000
_cell.length_b   1.000
_cell.length_c   1.000
_cell.angle_alpha   90.00
_cell.angle_beta   90.00
_cell.angle_gamma   90.00
#
_symmetry.space_group_name_H-M   'P 1'
#
loop_
_entity.id
_entity.type
_entity.pdbx_description
1 polymer ?
#
loop_
_entity_poly.entity_id
_entity_poly.type
_entity_poly.pdbx_seq_one_letter_code
_entity_poly.pdbx_strand_id
1 'polypeptide(L)'
;MQTPEAQIASPLTTNQASCPTALCQWCACGDEITCQSVPKHFKEVHGIKATNRSEKVECKWNKCFTVVLRNNFVRHIRESHLDHMRNRGHPSVPS
;
A
#
# COMPACT_ATOMS: atom_id res chain seq x y z
N MET A 1 29.11 29.68 14.34
CA MET A 1 27.68 29.46 14.64
C MET A 1 27.00 29.07 13.35
N GLN A 2 25.99 28.18 13.43
CA GLN A 2 25.02 27.77 12.39
C GLN A 2 25.29 26.46 11.61
N THR A 3 24.77 25.36 12.17
CA THR A 3 23.93 24.35 11.50
C THR A 3 22.47 24.67 11.90
N PRO A 4 21.38 24.24 11.21
CA PRO A 4 21.21 22.84 10.82
C PRO A 4 20.25 22.49 9.63
N GLU A 5 20.12 21.18 9.37
CA GLU A 5 18.99 20.42 8.77
C GLU A 5 18.71 20.47 7.25
N ALA A 6 19.00 19.36 6.57
CA ALA A 6 17.97 18.60 5.87
C ALA A 6 18.46 17.16 5.66
N GLN A 7 17.72 16.22 6.22
CA GLN A 7 18.08 14.82 6.35
C GLN A 7 18.07 14.13 4.99
N ILE A 8 19.24 13.64 4.59
CA ILE A 8 19.45 12.82 3.41
C ILE A 8 18.74 11.49 3.67
N ALA A 9 17.73 11.22 2.85
CA ALA A 9 16.94 10.00 2.90
C ALA A 9 17.84 8.76 2.97
N SER A 10 17.67 7.96 4.01
CA SER A 10 18.38 6.71 4.18
C SER A 10 18.07 5.76 3.02
N PRO A 11 19.07 5.14 2.36
CA PRO A 11 18.79 4.06 1.43
C PRO A 11 18.37 2.84 2.25
N LEU A 12 17.07 2.54 2.27
CA LEU A 12 16.55 1.31 2.86
C LEU A 12 16.97 0.14 1.95
N THR A 13 18.16 -0.39 2.19
CA THR A 13 18.61 -1.67 1.65
C THR A 13 17.76 -2.79 2.25
N THR A 14 17.06 -3.54 1.40
CA THR A 14 16.99 -5.02 1.42
C THR A 14 15.89 -5.49 0.46
N ASN A 15 16.34 -6.06 -0.66
CA ASN A 15 15.66 -7.08 -1.44
C ASN A 15 14.18 -6.83 -1.82
N GLN A 16 13.92 -5.72 -2.52
CA GLN A 16 12.65 -5.46 -3.19
C GLN A 16 12.63 -6.14 -4.57
N ALA A 17 12.12 -7.37 -4.63
CA ALA A 17 11.68 -7.94 -5.90
C ALA A 17 10.45 -7.15 -6.39
N SER A 18 10.71 -6.18 -7.28
CA SER A 18 9.82 -5.38 -8.13
C SER A 18 8.31 -5.52 -7.92
N CYS A 19 7.77 -4.94 -6.85
CA CYS A 19 6.34 -4.64 -6.79
C CYS A 19 6.08 -3.35 -7.57
N PRO A 20 5.18 -3.34 -8.58
CA PRO A 20 4.88 -2.13 -9.33
C PRO A 20 4.30 -1.04 -8.43
N THR A 21 4.65 0.21 -8.74
CA THR A 21 4.01 1.41 -8.20
C THR A 21 2.68 1.64 -8.92
N ALA A 22 1.66 2.08 -8.20
CA ALA A 22 0.38 2.44 -8.78
C ALA A 22 -0.19 3.68 -8.11
N LEU A 23 -1.08 4.39 -8.80
CA LEU A 23 -1.79 5.54 -8.25
C LEU A 23 -2.94 5.05 -7.36
N CYS A 24 -3.07 5.64 -6.18
CA CYS A 24 -4.18 5.40 -5.28
C CYS A 24 -5.47 5.93 -5.90
N GLN A 25 -6.40 5.05 -6.27
CA GLN A 25 -7.70 5.46 -6.82
C GLN A 25 -8.80 5.47 -5.75
N TRP A 26 -8.42 5.47 -4.47
CA TRP A 26 -9.36 5.60 -3.37
C TRP A 26 -9.96 7.00 -3.35
N CYS A 27 -11.27 7.11 -3.59
CA CYS A 27 -11.98 8.39 -3.55
C CYS A 27 -11.29 9.52 -4.37
N ALA A 28 -10.70 9.18 -5.52
CA ALA A 28 -9.93 10.09 -6.38
C ALA A 28 -8.65 10.68 -5.75
N CYS A 29 -7.98 9.95 -4.84
CA CYS A 29 -6.74 10.37 -4.17
C CYS A 29 -5.60 10.76 -5.13
N GLY A 30 -5.19 9.86 -6.02
CA GLY A 30 -4.14 10.11 -7.01
C GLY A 30 -2.70 9.98 -6.52
N ASP A 31 -2.45 9.71 -5.23
CA ASP A 31 -1.08 9.56 -4.70
C ASP A 31 -0.41 8.27 -5.17
N GLU A 32 0.89 8.32 -5.41
CA GLU A 32 1.67 7.14 -5.75
C GLU A 32 1.87 6.22 -4.53
N ILE A 33 1.49 4.94 -4.68
CA ILE A 33 1.63 3.93 -3.63
C ILE A 33 2.30 2.66 -4.16
N THR A 34 3.00 1.97 -3.25
CA THR A 34 3.58 0.65 -3.47
C THR A 34 2.89 -0.37 -2.57
N CYS A 35 3.06 -1.66 -2.84
CA CYS A 35 2.58 -2.74 -1.97
C CYS A 35 3.00 -2.56 -0.50
N GLN A 36 4.19 -2.00 -0.26
CA GLN A 36 4.71 -1.75 1.09
C GLN A 36 4.14 -0.47 1.72
N SER A 37 3.87 0.57 0.92
CA SER A 37 3.34 1.83 1.45
C SER A 37 1.83 1.80 1.72
N VAL A 38 1.06 0.88 1.14
CA VAL A 38 -0.40 0.71 1.38
C VAL A 38 -0.79 0.90 2.86
N PRO A 39 -0.31 0.09 3.83
CA PRO A 39 -0.76 0.21 5.22
C PRO A 39 -0.50 1.60 5.82
N LYS A 40 0.62 2.23 5.47
CA LYS A 40 0.99 3.57 5.95
C LYS A 40 0.12 4.64 5.26
N HIS A 41 0.06 4.62 3.93
CA HIS A 41 -0.72 5.54 3.12
C HIS A 41 -2.19 5.59 3.56
N PHE A 42 -2.86 4.43 3.67
CA PHE A 42 -4.27 4.39 4.07
C PHE A 42 -4.52 4.83 5.52
N LYS A 43 -3.52 4.70 6.39
CA LYS A 43 -3.61 5.20 7.78
C LYS A 43 -3.48 6.72 7.83
N GLU A 44 -2.51 7.27 7.10
CA GLU A 44 -2.15 8.70 7.17
C GLU A 44 -3.05 9.58 6.28
N VAL A 45 -3.36 9.11 5.08
CA VAL A 45 -4.12 9.88 4.06
C VAL A 45 -5.62 9.62 4.16
N HIS A 46 -6.03 8.37 4.43
CA HIS A 46 -7.45 7.98 4.45
C HIS A 46 -8.00 7.68 5.84
N GLY A 47 -7.18 7.81 6.89
CA GLY A 47 -7.62 7.65 8.28
C GLY A 47 -8.06 6.23 8.65
N ILE A 48 -7.76 5.22 7.83
CA ILE A 48 -8.13 3.83 8.09
C ILE A 48 -7.17 3.25 9.12
N LYS A 49 -7.44 3.51 10.41
CA LYS A 49 -6.58 3.14 11.54
C LYS A 49 -6.62 1.63 11.83
N ALA A 50 -5.59 1.12 12.50
CA ALA A 50 -5.43 -0.30 12.83
C ALA A 50 -6.08 -0.71 14.16
N THR A 51 -6.94 0.14 14.73
CA THR A 51 -7.43 0.00 16.11
C THR A 51 -8.42 -1.15 16.30
N ASN A 52 -9.28 -1.45 15.32
CA ASN A 52 -10.25 -2.54 15.40
C ASN A 52 -10.11 -3.51 14.23
N ARG A 53 -9.63 -4.73 14.51
CA ARG A 53 -9.40 -5.78 13.48
C ARG A 53 -10.68 -6.27 12.81
N SER A 54 -11.79 -6.26 13.54
CA SER A 54 -13.11 -6.73 13.10
C SER A 54 -13.99 -5.62 12.54
N GLU A 55 -13.48 -4.39 12.46
CA GLU A 55 -14.22 -3.28 11.86
C GLU A 55 -14.42 -3.53 10.37
N LYS A 56 -15.63 -3.27 9.88
CA LYS A 56 -15.97 -3.39 8.46
C LYS A 56 -15.52 -2.12 7.75
N VAL A 57 -14.69 -2.27 6.74
CA VAL A 57 -14.23 -1.19 5.87
C VAL A 57 -14.82 -1.40 4.49
N GLU A 58 -15.59 -0.42 4.02
CA GLU A 58 -16.07 -0.38 2.64
C GLU A 58 -14.96 0.14 1.73
N CYS A 59 -14.64 -0.62 0.68
CA CYS A 59 -13.61 -0.22 -0.27
C CYS A 59 -14.12 0.86 -1.22
N LYS A 60 -13.54 2.07 -1.15
CA LYS A 60 -13.87 3.20 -2.04
C LYS A 60 -12.88 3.38 -3.19
N TRP A 61 -12.12 2.35 -3.49
CA TRP A 61 -11.23 2.32 -4.65
C TRP A 61 -12.04 2.17 -5.93
N ASN A 62 -11.96 3.14 -6.85
CA ASN A 62 -12.58 3.11 -8.19
C ASN A 62 -13.88 2.29 -8.31
N LYS A 63 -14.91 2.62 -7.51
CA LYS A 63 -16.23 1.95 -7.50
C LYS A 63 -16.22 0.45 -7.12
N CYS A 64 -15.24 -0.01 -6.35
CA CYS A 64 -15.15 -1.39 -5.84
C CYS A 64 -16.30 -1.74 -4.88
N PHE A 65 -16.58 -0.86 -3.91
CA PHE A 65 -17.63 -0.99 -2.89
C PHE A 65 -17.66 -2.32 -2.10
N THR A 66 -16.58 -3.11 -2.16
CA THR A 66 -16.50 -4.38 -1.43
C THR A 66 -16.27 -4.10 0.05
N VAL A 67 -17.10 -4.70 0.91
CA VAL A 67 -16.98 -4.59 2.37
C VAL A 67 -16.07 -5.71 2.88
N VAL A 68 -14.95 -5.34 3.48
CA VAL A 68 -13.98 -6.28 4.04
C VAL A 68 -13.69 -5.97 5.50
N LEU A 69 -13.30 -6.98 6.28
CA LEU A 69 -12.77 -6.74 7.62
C LEU A 69 -11.46 -5.95 7.54
N ARG A 70 -11.21 -5.09 8.52
CA ARG A 70 -10.01 -4.25 8.59
C ARG A 70 -8.71 -5.04 8.49
N ASN A 71 -8.64 -6.23 9.08
CA ASN A 71 -7.48 -7.12 9.00
C ASN A 71 -7.25 -7.65 7.57
N ASN A 72 -8.31 -7.80 6.78
CA ASN A 72 -8.25 -8.25 5.39
C ASN A 72 -8.11 -7.08 4.39
N PHE A 73 -8.30 -5.84 4.85
CA PHE A 73 -8.32 -4.66 4.00
C PHE A 73 -7.04 -4.47 3.17
N VAL A 74 -5.86 -4.52 3.82
CA VAL A 74 -4.58 -4.32 3.11
C VAL A 74 -4.36 -5.41 2.06
N ARG A 75 -4.75 -6.65 2.36
CA ARG A 75 -4.71 -7.75 1.40
C ARG A 75 -5.63 -7.49 0.22
N HIS A 76 -6.88 -7.08 0.48
CA HIS A 76 -7.82 -6.71 -0.57
C HIS A 76 -7.25 -5.63 -1.49
N ILE A 77 -6.64 -4.56 -0.96
CA ILE A 77 -6.04 -3.52 -1.81
C ILE A 77 -4.92 -4.09 -2.69
N ARG A 78 -4.01 -4.87 -2.12
CA ARG A 78 -2.88 -5.44 -2.87
C ARG A 78 -3.33 -6.39 -3.98
N GLU A 79 -4.24 -7.30 -3.66
CA GLU A 79 -4.68 -8.34 -4.60
C GLU A 79 -5.68 -7.81 -5.63
N SER A 80 -6.58 -6.90 -5.25
CA SER A 80 -7.67 -6.43 -6.11
C SER A 80 -7.32 -5.17 -6.92
N HIS A 81 -6.41 -4.32 -6.42
CA HIS A 81 -6.18 -3.01 -7.02
C HIS A 81 -4.73 -2.74 -7.43
N LEU A 82 -3.76 -3.44 -6.84
CA LEU A 82 -2.34 -3.30 -7.19
C LEU A 82 -1.85 -4.44 -8.09
N ASP A 83 -2.75 -5.27 -8.62
CA ASP A 83 -2.47 -6.46 -9.45
C ASP A 83 -1.40 -7.39 -8.85
N HIS A 84 -1.23 -7.36 -7.52
CA HIS A 84 -0.28 -8.23 -6.84
C HIS A 84 -0.89 -9.62 -6.66
N MET A 85 -1.17 -10.29 -7.78
CA MET A 85 -1.74 -11.63 -7.80
C MET A 85 -0.75 -12.63 -7.22
N ARG A 86 -1.14 -13.26 -6.11
CA ARG A 86 -0.39 -14.29 -5.37
C ARG A 86 0.07 -15.50 -6.21
N ASN A 87 -0.41 -15.64 -7.46
CA ASN A 87 -0.21 -16.82 -8.30
C ASN A 87 0.49 -16.56 -9.65
N ARG A 88 0.92 -15.33 -9.93
CA ARG A 88 1.99 -15.11 -10.92
C ARG A 88 3.28 -15.01 -10.12
N GLY A 89 3.91 -16.16 -9.87
CA GLY A 89 5.26 -16.18 -9.32
C GLY A 89 6.11 -15.18 -10.09
N HIS A 90 6.90 -14.37 -9.38
CA HIS A 90 8.02 -13.70 -10.02
C HIS A 90 8.76 -14.77 -10.84
N PRO A 91 9.11 -14.53 -12.11
CA PRO A 91 10.01 -15.43 -12.79
C PRO A 91 11.26 -15.49 -11.91
N SER A 92 11.46 -16.62 -11.24
CA SER A 92 12.70 -16.94 -10.57
C SER A 92 13.76 -16.81 -11.66
N VAL A 93 14.56 -15.75 -11.63
CA VAL A 93 15.73 -15.63 -12.48
C VAL A 93 16.61 -16.82 -12.10
N PRO A 94 16.84 -17.81 -12.99
CA PRO A 94 17.81 -18.85 -12.69
C PRO A 94 19.19 -18.17 -12.65
N SER A 95 19.92 -18.44 -11.56
CA SER A 95 21.34 -18.08 -11.43
C SER A 95 22.20 -18.79 -12.47
#